data_AF-A0A3M7N557-F1
#
_entry.id   AF-A0A3M7N557-F1
#
_cell.length_a   1.000
_cell.length_b   1.000
_cell.length_c   1.000
_cell.angle_alpha   90.00
_cell.angle_beta   90.00
_cell.angle_gamma   90.00
#
_symmetry.space_group_name_H-M   'P 1'
#
loop_
_entity.id
_entity.type
_entity.pdbx_description
1 polymer ?
#
loop_
_entity_poly.entity_id
_entity_poly.type
_entity_poly.pdbx_seq_one_letter_code
_entity_poly.pdbx_strand_id
1 'polypeptide(L)'
;MASQKAWAVIAGVGPGTGASVARRFAQHYSVALLARKAANYEPVVKEINDAGGKAIGISTDVADGKSVQAAFEQIKKESGGKVVAAIFNVGGSFIRKPFLELTEEEFVHGYDANGRGGFHFAQAALPLLLDNVKTSEHPPTLIFTSATAALRGSAFLSSFASGKFALRALAQSLAREFGPKGIHVAHAIIDGVIDIERTKHWKFEHEDAKIKPEAIADSYCPWARTILDMVQNGRLSSETRQHLDDVEIGVSDAIQRHISRHVVSPKPVSRRILDFEHKCPRILREMIAEATGVFFFVFPGIASVATFVLSGTSTGAKDLGLAAFGSIFQIGWAFTLGIAFAIITCAPVSGGHFNPAITLCFAIWQGFPWKKVLPYLFSQIFGAFLAGLMLIGCYWPEIQAAKAVNIAAHGTVHFNGGVASILCPYPNSGQTNLGYLFFQEFFTVSFISVVIWACLDPANPFVNPASVPFTIGLAYGAIIWGFGANTISTNLARDLGTRIVAAIFFGREAFSVDHGYSWISILVNVPATIFAAVFYEVVIRDSLAKMQKSEADLEEC
;
A
#
# COMPACT_ATOMS: atom_id res chain seq x y z
N MET A 1 -27.98 18.05 -40.68
CA MET A 1 -26.54 18.15 -40.95
C MET A 1 -25.85 17.07 -40.13
N ALA A 2 -25.05 16.19 -40.73
CA ALA A 2 -24.32 15.17 -39.98
C ALA A 2 -23.45 15.86 -38.92
N SER A 3 -23.62 15.50 -37.64
CA SER A 3 -22.81 16.02 -36.54
C SER A 3 -21.33 15.86 -36.88
N GLN A 4 -20.61 16.97 -37.03
CA GLN A 4 -19.20 16.97 -37.39
C GLN A 4 -18.41 16.33 -36.23
N LYS A 5 -17.92 15.11 -36.43
CA LYS A 5 -17.12 14.39 -35.42
C LYS A 5 -15.93 15.24 -34.98
N ALA A 6 -15.73 15.34 -33.67
CA ALA A 6 -14.55 15.96 -33.09
C ALA A 6 -13.27 15.24 -33.52
N TRP A 7 -12.13 15.92 -33.37
CA TRP A 7 -10.84 15.45 -33.87
C TRP A 7 -9.90 15.00 -32.75
N ALA A 8 -9.07 14.01 -33.07
CA ALA A 8 -7.94 13.59 -32.28
C ALA A 8 -6.63 13.75 -33.08
N VAL A 9 -5.60 14.29 -32.46
CA VAL A 9 -4.28 14.47 -33.07
C VAL A 9 -3.32 13.43 -32.51
N ILE A 10 -2.65 12.66 -33.36
CA ILE A 10 -1.68 11.64 -32.94
C ILE A 10 -0.32 11.95 -33.56
N ALA A 11 0.66 12.27 -32.71
CA ALA A 11 2.05 12.45 -33.11
C ALA A 11 2.87 11.19 -32.90
N GLY A 12 3.80 10.91 -33.82
CA GLY A 12 4.64 9.72 -33.77
C GLY A 12 3.98 8.48 -34.38
N VAL A 13 3.28 8.68 -35.51
CA VAL A 13 2.67 7.57 -36.26
C VAL A 13 3.73 6.81 -37.05
N GLY A 14 3.66 5.48 -36.98
CA GLY A 14 4.53 4.54 -37.65
C GLY A 14 4.06 3.11 -37.37
N PRO A 15 4.76 2.08 -37.88
CA PRO A 15 4.39 0.69 -37.65
C PRO A 15 4.44 0.39 -36.13
N GLY A 16 3.28 0.07 -35.53
CA GLY A 16 3.14 -0.22 -34.11
C GLY A 16 2.08 0.61 -33.39
N THR A 17 2.43 1.13 -32.20
CA THR A 17 1.48 1.77 -31.27
C THR A 17 0.78 2.97 -31.88
N GLY A 18 1.49 3.85 -32.60
CA GLY A 18 0.89 5.05 -33.20
C GLY A 18 -0.20 4.72 -34.22
N ALA A 19 0.01 3.70 -35.07
CA ALA A 19 -1.00 3.22 -36.00
C ALA A 19 -2.19 2.56 -35.29
N SER A 20 -1.94 1.79 -34.24
CA SER A 20 -3.00 1.12 -33.46
C SER A 20 -3.87 2.12 -32.70
N VAL A 21 -3.26 3.15 -32.11
CA VAL A 21 -3.96 4.27 -31.48
C VAL A 21 -4.78 5.03 -32.52
N ALA A 22 -4.20 5.33 -33.69
CA ALA A 22 -4.94 5.99 -34.78
C ALA A 22 -6.20 5.22 -35.20
N ARG A 23 -6.10 3.91 -35.42
CA ARG A 23 -7.24 3.04 -35.75
C ARG A 23 -8.30 3.06 -34.67
N ARG A 24 -7.89 2.96 -33.40
CA ARG A 24 -8.83 2.94 -32.26
C ARG A 24 -9.57 4.27 -32.11
N PHE A 25 -8.86 5.39 -32.25
CA PHE A 25 -9.46 6.72 -32.16
C PHE A 25 -10.34 7.03 -33.37
N ALA A 26 -10.00 6.54 -34.57
CA ALA A 26 -10.78 6.74 -35.79
C ALA A 26 -12.21 6.14 -35.74
N GLN A 27 -12.46 5.18 -34.85
CA GLN A 27 -13.80 4.64 -34.63
C GLN A 27 -14.76 5.70 -34.05
N HIS A 28 -14.24 6.67 -33.31
CA HIS A 28 -15.02 7.67 -32.58
C HIS A 28 -14.79 9.11 -33.08
N TYR A 29 -13.59 9.41 -33.56
CA TYR A 29 -13.14 10.75 -33.93
C TYR A 29 -12.61 10.79 -35.36
N SER A 30 -12.55 11.98 -35.94
CA SER A 30 -11.66 12.22 -37.09
C SER A 30 -10.22 12.29 -36.57
N VAL A 31 -9.23 11.79 -37.31
CA VAL A 31 -7.84 11.74 -36.81
C VAL A 31 -6.87 12.50 -37.70
N ALA A 32 -5.95 13.24 -37.07
CA ALA A 32 -4.80 13.84 -37.73
C ALA A 32 -3.53 13.11 -37.31
N LEU A 33 -2.81 12.55 -38.28
CA LEU A 33 -1.65 11.70 -38.07
C LEU A 33 -0.37 12.46 -38.41
N LEU A 34 0.49 12.67 -37.42
CA LEU A 34 1.74 13.41 -37.57
C LEU A 34 2.95 12.47 -37.55
N ALA A 35 3.75 12.49 -38.61
CA ALA A 35 5.05 11.84 -38.67
C ALA A 35 5.98 12.52 -39.67
N ARG A 36 7.30 12.37 -39.51
CA ARG A 36 8.30 12.99 -40.40
C ARG A 36 8.28 12.49 -41.84
N LYS A 37 7.89 11.23 -42.06
CA LYS A 37 7.89 10.57 -43.38
C LYS A 37 6.48 10.17 -43.72
N ALA A 38 5.98 10.57 -44.90
CA ALA A 38 4.62 10.29 -45.32
C ALA A 38 4.31 8.78 -45.37
N ALA A 39 5.30 7.97 -45.78
CA ALA A 39 5.22 6.51 -45.78
C ALA A 39 4.81 5.88 -44.43
N ASN A 40 4.99 6.58 -43.30
CA ASN A 40 4.62 6.07 -41.98
C ASN A 40 3.13 6.26 -41.65
N TYR A 41 2.44 7.24 -42.24
CA TYR A 41 1.02 7.50 -41.98
C TYR A 41 0.12 7.25 -43.19
N GLU A 42 0.60 7.36 -44.43
CA GLU A 42 -0.22 7.21 -45.65
C GLU A 42 -1.00 5.88 -45.70
N PRO A 43 -0.40 4.72 -45.38
CA PRO A 43 -1.14 3.46 -45.35
C PRO A 43 -2.27 3.47 -44.32
N VAL A 44 -2.03 4.05 -43.14
CA VAL A 44 -3.00 4.13 -42.04
C VAL A 44 -4.12 5.12 -42.38
N VAL A 45 -3.79 6.25 -43.01
CA VAL A 45 -4.77 7.22 -43.50
C VAL A 45 -5.70 6.56 -44.53
N LYS A 46 -5.11 5.85 -45.51
CA LYS A 46 -5.88 5.14 -46.53
C LYS A 46 -6.79 4.09 -45.90
N GLU A 47 -6.25 3.26 -45.00
CA GLU A 47 -7.01 2.22 -44.28
C GLU A 47 -8.22 2.80 -43.53
N ILE A 48 -8.03 3.89 -42.79
CA ILE A 48 -9.10 4.53 -42.01
C ILE A 48 -10.17 5.15 -42.93
N ASN A 49 -9.75 5.79 -44.01
CA ASN A 49 -10.67 6.41 -44.96
C ASN A 49 -11.46 5.36 -45.76
N ASP A 50 -10.80 4.27 -46.18
CA ASP A 50 -11.43 3.13 -46.87
C ASP A 50 -12.46 2.43 -45.95
N ALA A 51 -12.22 2.42 -44.63
CA ALA A 51 -13.16 1.91 -43.61
C ALA A 51 -14.30 2.88 -43.25
N GLY A 52 -14.41 4.04 -43.93
CA GLY A 52 -15.47 5.04 -43.71
C GLY A 52 -15.21 6.02 -42.57
N GLY A 53 -14.00 6.02 -42.00
CA GLY A 53 -13.53 7.06 -41.07
C GLY A 53 -13.04 8.32 -41.81
N LYS A 54 -12.56 9.31 -41.05
CA LYS A 54 -11.87 10.50 -41.60
C LYS A 54 -10.48 10.61 -40.98
N ALA A 55 -9.45 10.47 -41.80
CA ALA A 55 -8.06 10.65 -41.43
C ALA A 55 -7.33 11.57 -42.40
N ILE A 56 -6.45 12.43 -41.86
CA ILE A 56 -5.47 13.19 -42.65
C ILE A 56 -4.07 12.90 -42.10
N GLY A 57 -3.08 12.94 -42.99
CA GLY A 57 -1.67 12.80 -42.64
C GLY A 57 -0.93 14.10 -42.90
N ILE A 58 -0.08 14.53 -41.97
CA ILE A 58 0.72 15.75 -42.11
C ILE A 58 2.18 15.41 -41.80
N SER A 59 3.08 15.82 -42.70
CA SER A 59 4.51 15.68 -42.47
C SER A 59 4.94 16.67 -41.39
N THR A 60 5.44 16.17 -40.26
CA THR A 60 5.80 17.01 -39.11
C THR A 60 7.02 16.49 -38.40
N ASP A 61 8.00 17.38 -38.20
CA ASP A 61 9.10 17.16 -37.28
C ASP A 61 8.78 17.81 -35.94
N VAL A 62 8.53 17.00 -34.92
CA VAL A 62 8.20 17.50 -33.58
C VAL A 62 9.35 18.29 -32.94
N ALA A 63 10.59 18.03 -33.35
CA ALA A 63 11.75 18.74 -32.81
C ALA A 63 11.85 20.19 -33.32
N ASP A 64 11.13 20.54 -34.39
CA ASP A 64 11.04 21.89 -34.97
C ASP A 64 9.68 22.54 -34.63
N GLY A 65 9.70 23.59 -33.81
CA GLY A 65 8.50 24.30 -33.39
C GLY A 65 7.70 24.90 -34.55
N LYS A 66 8.37 25.33 -35.64
CA LYS A 66 7.67 25.88 -36.82
C LYS A 66 6.91 24.78 -37.58
N SER A 67 7.52 23.60 -37.71
CA SER A 67 6.86 22.43 -38.32
C SER A 67 5.61 22.02 -37.55
N VAL A 68 5.68 21.99 -36.21
CA VAL A 68 4.53 21.67 -35.35
C VAL A 68 3.44 22.74 -35.46
N GLN A 69 3.78 24.02 -35.40
CA GLN A 69 2.81 25.12 -35.55
C GLN A 69 2.07 25.05 -36.88
N ALA A 70 2.78 24.87 -38.00
CA ALA A 70 2.17 24.75 -39.33
C ALA A 70 1.21 23.54 -39.41
N ALA A 71 1.56 22.41 -38.79
CA ALA A 71 0.69 21.24 -38.73
C ALA A 71 -0.60 21.51 -37.93
N PHE A 72 -0.49 22.15 -36.77
CA PHE A 72 -1.66 22.48 -35.95
C PHE A 72 -2.55 23.57 -36.57
N GLU A 73 -1.99 24.51 -37.33
CA GLU A 73 -2.78 25.46 -38.14
C GLU A 73 -3.59 24.75 -39.23
N GLN A 74 -2.99 23.77 -39.91
CA GLN A 74 -3.70 22.95 -40.89
C GLN A 74 -4.80 22.11 -40.22
N ILE A 75 -4.51 21.50 -39.07
CA ILE A 75 -5.51 20.74 -38.28
C ILE A 75 -6.65 21.66 -37.85
N LYS A 76 -6.37 22.89 -37.39
CA LYS A 76 -7.40 23.86 -37.00
C LYS A 76 -8.34 24.18 -38.15
N LYS A 77 -7.80 24.36 -39.37
CA LYS A 77 -8.59 24.60 -40.59
C LYS A 77 -9.50 23.40 -40.93
N GLU A 78 -8.95 22.18 -40.91
CA GLU A 78 -9.68 20.96 -41.27
C GLU A 78 -10.73 20.53 -40.22
N SER A 79 -10.43 20.76 -38.94
CA SER A 79 -11.31 20.41 -37.82
C SER A 79 -12.35 21.47 -37.49
N GLY A 80 -12.22 22.68 -38.05
CA GLY A 80 -12.99 23.85 -37.59
C GLY A 80 -12.68 24.20 -36.13
N GLY A 81 -11.49 23.83 -35.63
CA GLY A 81 -11.07 24.02 -34.25
C GLY A 81 -11.58 22.98 -33.25
N LYS A 82 -12.34 21.97 -33.67
CA LYS A 82 -12.92 20.96 -32.76
C LYS A 82 -11.96 19.81 -32.47
N VAL A 83 -11.03 20.00 -31.55
CA VAL A 83 -10.05 18.98 -31.12
C VAL A 83 -10.29 18.62 -29.66
N VAL A 84 -10.48 17.34 -29.38
CA VAL A 84 -10.81 16.82 -28.03
C VAL A 84 -9.74 15.88 -27.48
N ALA A 85 -8.81 15.42 -28.31
CA ALA A 85 -7.72 14.57 -27.86
C ALA A 85 -6.41 14.88 -28.60
N ALA A 86 -5.30 14.87 -27.89
CA ALA A 86 -3.97 15.01 -28.46
C ALA A 86 -3.05 13.96 -27.83
N ILE A 87 -2.43 13.11 -28.64
CA ILE A 87 -1.60 11.99 -28.19
C ILE A 87 -0.20 12.17 -28.76
N PHE A 88 0.78 12.30 -27.87
CA PHE A 88 2.20 12.34 -28.19
C PHE A 88 2.81 10.95 -28.01
N ASN A 89 2.91 10.19 -29.10
CA ASN A 89 3.50 8.84 -29.15
C ASN A 89 4.87 8.83 -29.85
N VAL A 90 5.67 9.87 -29.67
CA VAL A 90 6.99 9.92 -30.31
C VAL A 90 7.96 9.02 -29.55
N GLY A 91 8.48 8.00 -30.24
CA GLY A 91 9.46 7.07 -29.66
C GLY A 91 10.88 7.63 -29.59
N GLY A 92 11.22 8.62 -30.43
CA GLY A 92 12.62 9.04 -30.63
C GLY A 92 13.52 7.93 -31.18
N SER A 93 14.79 8.25 -31.40
CA SER A 93 15.81 7.25 -31.75
C SER A 93 16.20 6.48 -30.48
N PHE A 94 15.98 5.16 -30.48
CA PHE A 94 16.38 4.29 -29.38
C PHE A 94 17.87 3.95 -29.52
N ILE A 95 18.73 4.77 -28.91
CA ILE A 95 20.19 4.62 -28.97
C ILE A 95 20.64 3.87 -27.72
N ARG A 96 21.30 2.71 -27.93
CA ARG A 96 21.86 1.86 -26.87
C ARG A 96 23.38 1.77 -27.06
N LYS A 97 24.16 2.50 -26.26
CA LYS A 97 25.64 2.54 -26.37
C LYS A 97 26.33 2.68 -25.02
N PRO A 98 27.57 2.18 -24.85
CA PRO A 98 28.44 2.56 -23.74
C PRO A 98 28.55 4.08 -23.61
N PHE A 99 28.54 4.60 -22.39
CA PHE A 99 28.50 6.05 -22.15
C PHE A 99 29.68 6.78 -22.80
N LEU A 100 30.88 6.20 -22.77
CA LEU A 100 32.09 6.79 -23.36
C LEU A 100 32.08 6.79 -24.90
N GLU A 101 31.16 6.06 -25.54
CA GLU A 101 31.00 6.00 -27.01
C GLU A 101 29.79 6.80 -27.50
N LEU A 102 28.99 7.36 -26.59
CA LEU A 102 27.82 8.16 -26.92
C LEU A 102 28.27 9.58 -27.24
N THR A 103 27.93 10.08 -28.44
CA THR A 103 28.24 11.47 -28.80
C THR A 103 27.22 12.45 -28.21
N GLU A 104 27.59 13.72 -28.12
CA GLU A 104 26.68 14.76 -27.65
C GLU A 104 25.45 14.88 -28.54
N GLU A 105 25.62 14.80 -29.86
CA GLU A 105 24.52 14.88 -30.83
C GLU A 105 23.53 13.73 -30.64
N GLU A 106 24.03 12.52 -30.38
CA GLU A 106 23.20 11.35 -30.10
C GLU A 106 22.45 11.48 -28.75
N PHE A 107 23.08 12.09 -27.76
CA PHE A 107 22.44 12.40 -26.48
C PHE A 107 21.32 13.44 -26.65
N VAL A 108 21.63 14.57 -27.31
CA VAL A 108 20.69 15.67 -27.55
C VAL A 108 19.52 15.22 -28.41
N HIS A 109 19.74 14.34 -29.39
CA HIS A 109 18.66 13.83 -30.25
C HIS A 109 17.54 13.12 -29.47
N GLY A 110 17.87 12.40 -28.40
CA GLY A 110 16.89 11.73 -27.53
C GLY A 110 16.00 12.73 -26.78
N TYR A 111 16.64 13.80 -26.28
CA TYR A 111 15.96 14.94 -25.65
C TYR A 111 15.12 15.74 -26.66
N ASP A 112 15.65 16.03 -27.84
CA ASP A 112 14.97 16.80 -28.87
C ASP A 112 13.69 16.12 -29.35
N ALA A 113 13.73 14.80 -29.54
CA ALA A 113 12.57 14.04 -29.99
C ALA A 113 11.47 13.91 -28.91
N ASN A 114 11.85 13.74 -27.64
CA ASN A 114 10.89 13.47 -26.55
C ASN A 114 10.60 14.72 -25.72
N GLY A 115 11.62 15.36 -25.15
CA GLY A 115 11.49 16.56 -24.32
C GLY A 115 11.07 17.77 -25.15
N ARG A 116 11.93 18.24 -26.06
CA ARG A 116 11.62 19.42 -26.90
C ARG A 116 10.39 19.18 -27.78
N GLY A 117 10.29 17.99 -28.38
CA GLY A 117 9.13 17.59 -29.17
C GLY A 117 7.82 17.56 -28.39
N GLY A 118 7.84 17.03 -27.17
CA GLY A 118 6.67 17.02 -26.28
C GLY A 118 6.24 18.44 -25.91
N PHE A 119 7.20 19.33 -25.65
CA PHE A 119 6.94 20.74 -25.36
C PHE A 119 6.27 21.46 -26.54
N HIS A 120 6.83 21.36 -27.75
CA HIS A 120 6.23 22.00 -28.94
C HIS A 120 4.81 21.46 -29.22
N PHE A 121 4.62 20.14 -29.10
CA PHE A 121 3.33 19.51 -29.30
C PHE A 121 2.29 19.99 -28.29
N ALA A 122 2.65 20.05 -27.00
CA ALA A 122 1.78 20.54 -25.95
C ALA A 122 1.39 22.01 -26.16
N GLN A 123 2.37 22.86 -26.48
CA GLN A 123 2.15 24.29 -26.71
C GLN A 123 1.18 24.55 -27.87
N ALA A 124 1.22 23.71 -28.92
CA ALA A 124 0.31 23.80 -30.05
C ALA A 124 -1.07 23.16 -29.80
N ALA A 125 -1.12 22.08 -29.01
CA ALA A 125 -2.36 21.35 -28.73
C ALA A 125 -3.24 22.03 -27.68
N LEU A 126 -2.64 22.55 -26.59
CA LEU A 126 -3.37 23.07 -25.43
C LEU A 126 -4.39 24.17 -25.77
N PRO A 127 -4.09 25.17 -26.63
CA PRO A 127 -5.07 26.19 -27.00
C PRO A 127 -6.32 25.58 -27.64
N LEU A 128 -6.16 24.59 -28.53
CA LEU A 128 -7.30 23.91 -29.18
C LEU A 128 -8.08 23.06 -28.19
N LEU A 129 -7.42 22.40 -27.24
CA LEU A 129 -8.10 21.60 -26.23
C LEU A 129 -8.90 22.51 -25.28
N LEU A 130 -8.33 23.64 -24.85
CA LEU A 130 -8.99 24.64 -23.99
C LEU A 130 -10.24 25.22 -24.64
N ASP A 131 -10.18 25.55 -25.93
CA ASP A 131 -11.33 26.05 -26.70
C ASP A 131 -12.51 25.07 -26.70
N ASN A 132 -12.25 23.77 -26.49
CA ASN A 132 -13.26 22.70 -26.52
C ASN A 132 -13.75 22.23 -25.14
N VAL A 133 -13.22 22.76 -24.01
CA VAL A 133 -13.61 22.32 -22.66
C VAL A 133 -15.10 22.46 -22.41
N LYS A 134 -15.70 23.58 -22.82
CA LYS A 134 -17.13 23.86 -22.59
C LYS A 134 -18.07 23.12 -23.53
N THR A 135 -17.57 22.68 -24.68
CA THR A 135 -18.38 22.09 -25.77
C THR A 135 -18.25 20.58 -25.87
N SER A 136 -17.22 20.01 -25.24
CA SER A 136 -16.97 18.58 -25.24
C SER A 136 -17.79 17.90 -24.15
N GLU A 137 -18.37 16.73 -24.47
CA GLU A 137 -19.06 15.88 -23.49
C GLU A 137 -18.10 15.33 -22.42
N HIS A 138 -16.82 15.23 -22.77
CA HIS A 138 -15.75 14.69 -21.91
C HIS A 138 -14.59 15.68 -21.84
N PRO A 139 -13.83 15.73 -20.72
CA PRO A 139 -12.64 16.57 -20.63
C PRO A 139 -11.69 16.34 -21.80
N PRO A 140 -11.36 17.39 -22.58
CA PRO A 140 -10.34 17.27 -23.61
C PRO A 140 -9.05 16.72 -23.01
N THR A 141 -8.42 15.76 -23.70
CA THR A 141 -7.33 14.96 -23.11
C THR A 141 -6.02 15.10 -23.87
N LEU A 142 -4.93 15.35 -23.16
CA LEU A 142 -3.56 15.34 -23.67
C LEU A 142 -2.81 14.13 -23.10
N ILE A 143 -2.34 13.22 -23.96
CA ILE A 143 -1.65 11.98 -23.53
C ILE A 143 -0.21 12.00 -24.00
N PHE A 144 0.73 11.82 -23.09
CA PHE A 144 2.14 11.58 -23.41
C PHE A 144 2.48 10.10 -23.25
N THR A 145 2.94 9.47 -24.34
CA THR A 145 3.41 8.09 -24.30
C THR A 145 4.89 8.03 -23.94
N SER A 146 5.18 7.28 -22.89
CA SER A 146 6.49 7.14 -22.29
C SER A 146 6.87 5.66 -22.13
N ALA A 147 7.98 5.41 -21.45
CA ALA A 147 8.50 4.08 -21.16
C ALA A 147 9.03 4.03 -19.72
N THR A 148 9.37 2.84 -19.24
CA THR A 148 10.04 2.60 -17.94
C THR A 148 11.25 3.52 -17.72
N ALA A 149 11.89 3.92 -18.82
CA ALA A 149 13.01 4.85 -18.83
C ALA A 149 12.70 6.25 -18.27
N ALA A 150 11.42 6.62 -18.07
CA ALA A 150 11.01 7.84 -17.37
C ALA A 150 11.00 7.73 -15.84
N LEU A 151 11.01 6.50 -15.32
CA LEU A 151 11.03 6.21 -13.88
C LEU A 151 12.45 5.94 -13.39
N ARG A 152 13.27 5.29 -14.22
CA ARG A 152 14.66 4.95 -13.91
C ARG A 152 15.51 4.85 -15.17
N GLY A 153 16.75 5.31 -15.08
CA GLY A 153 17.76 5.07 -16.11
C GLY A 153 18.22 3.61 -16.13
N SER A 154 18.63 3.12 -17.29
CA SER A 154 19.29 1.83 -17.45
C SER A 154 20.66 2.02 -18.09
N ALA A 155 21.58 1.11 -17.82
CA ALA A 155 22.87 1.05 -18.51
C ALA A 155 22.64 1.12 -20.03
N PHE A 156 23.49 1.89 -20.70
CA PHE A 156 23.48 2.13 -22.15
C PHE A 156 22.34 2.98 -22.72
N LEU A 157 21.38 3.46 -21.91
CA LEU A 157 20.18 4.15 -22.40
C LEU A 157 20.08 5.62 -21.92
N SER A 158 21.22 6.28 -21.64
CA SER A 158 21.24 7.66 -21.11
C SER A 158 20.51 8.67 -22.01
N SER A 159 20.70 8.61 -23.33
CA SER A 159 20.00 9.47 -24.32
C SER A 159 18.48 9.27 -24.32
N PHE A 160 18.03 8.02 -24.26
CA PHE A 160 16.59 7.71 -24.28
C PHE A 160 15.93 8.05 -22.93
N ALA A 161 16.58 7.73 -21.82
CA ALA A 161 16.08 8.01 -20.48
C ALA A 161 15.95 9.51 -20.22
N SER A 162 16.95 10.33 -20.57
CA SER A 162 16.90 11.78 -20.36
C SER A 162 15.67 12.42 -21.03
N GLY A 163 15.40 12.05 -22.29
CA GLY A 163 14.21 12.50 -23.00
C GLY A 163 12.89 12.04 -22.38
N LYS A 164 12.82 10.80 -21.86
CA LYS A 164 11.61 10.28 -21.21
C LYS A 164 11.37 10.86 -19.81
N PHE A 165 12.43 11.17 -19.06
CA PHE A 165 12.33 11.94 -17.81
C PHE A 165 11.84 13.37 -18.07
N ALA A 166 12.40 14.05 -19.09
CA ALA A 166 11.94 15.39 -19.48
C ALA A 166 10.46 15.40 -19.87
N LEU A 167 10.02 14.38 -20.61
CA LEU A 167 8.61 14.23 -20.99
C LEU A 167 7.69 14.00 -19.79
N ARG A 168 8.15 13.23 -18.79
CA ARG A 168 7.42 13.01 -17.53
C ARG A 168 7.27 14.29 -16.73
N ALA A 169 8.37 15.01 -16.53
CA ALA A 169 8.35 16.29 -15.82
C ALA A 169 7.41 17.29 -16.51
N LEU A 170 7.45 17.37 -17.84
CA LEU A 170 6.53 18.19 -18.62
C LEU A 170 5.07 17.78 -18.41
N ALA A 171 4.74 16.49 -18.54
CA ALA A 171 3.38 16.00 -18.38
C ALA A 171 2.80 16.33 -17.00
N GLN A 172 3.58 16.10 -15.93
CA GLN A 172 3.19 16.40 -14.56
C GLN A 172 2.97 17.91 -14.33
N SER A 173 3.85 18.77 -14.86
CA SER A 173 3.68 20.22 -14.75
C SER A 173 2.41 20.69 -15.47
N LEU A 174 2.16 20.16 -16.67
CA LEU A 174 0.97 20.51 -17.45
C LEU A 174 -0.32 19.98 -16.81
N ALA A 175 -0.29 18.79 -16.19
CA ALA A 175 -1.45 18.25 -15.48
C ALA A 175 -1.88 19.17 -14.34
N ARG A 176 -0.93 19.65 -13.52
CA ARG A 176 -1.23 20.58 -12.42
C ARG A 176 -1.71 21.94 -12.91
N GLU A 177 -1.16 22.44 -14.02
CA GLU A 177 -1.55 23.75 -14.56
C GLU A 177 -2.91 23.74 -15.29
N PHE A 178 -3.22 22.66 -16.03
CA PHE A 178 -4.37 22.60 -16.92
C PHE A 178 -5.50 21.67 -16.46
N GLY A 179 -5.25 20.79 -15.48
CA GLY A 179 -6.25 19.98 -14.78
C GLY A 179 -7.39 20.85 -14.22
N PRO A 180 -7.10 21.88 -13.41
CA PRO A 180 -8.10 22.83 -12.92
C PRO A 180 -8.85 23.58 -14.03
N LYS A 181 -8.24 23.71 -15.22
CA LYS A 181 -8.83 24.35 -16.40
C LYS A 181 -9.69 23.39 -17.23
N GLY A 182 -9.89 22.15 -16.77
CA GLY A 182 -10.74 21.15 -17.40
C GLY A 182 -10.07 20.30 -18.48
N ILE A 183 -8.73 20.28 -18.53
CA ILE A 183 -7.95 19.43 -19.44
C ILE A 183 -7.39 18.25 -18.67
N HIS A 184 -7.67 17.04 -19.13
CA HIS A 184 -7.04 15.85 -18.58
C HIS A 184 -5.67 15.63 -19.23
N VAL A 185 -4.59 15.64 -18.45
CA VAL A 185 -3.25 15.36 -18.93
C VAL A 185 -2.78 14.02 -18.37
N ALA A 186 -2.47 13.07 -19.24
CA ALA A 186 -2.06 11.72 -18.85
C ALA A 186 -0.63 11.42 -19.31
N HIS A 187 0.14 10.73 -18.45
CA HIS A 187 1.46 10.19 -18.78
C HIS A 187 1.42 8.66 -18.78
N ALA A 188 1.44 8.06 -19.98
CA ALA A 188 1.35 6.62 -20.16
C ALA A 188 2.74 5.97 -20.12
N ILE A 189 3.04 5.17 -19.09
CA ILE A 189 4.35 4.50 -19.00
C ILE A 189 4.24 3.09 -19.60
N ILE A 190 4.73 2.89 -20.82
CA ILE A 190 4.73 1.56 -21.45
C ILE A 190 5.93 0.77 -20.93
N ASP A 191 5.70 -0.16 -20.02
CA ASP A 191 6.75 -0.99 -19.41
C ASP A 191 6.80 -2.38 -20.05
N GLY A 192 7.55 -2.44 -21.15
CA GLY A 192 7.79 -3.68 -21.89
C GLY A 192 8.22 -3.42 -23.32
N VAL A 193 8.69 -4.47 -23.99
CA VAL A 193 9.07 -4.39 -25.40
C VAL A 193 7.83 -4.56 -26.25
N ILE A 194 7.53 -3.59 -27.10
CA ILE A 194 6.37 -3.62 -27.99
C ILE A 194 6.68 -4.58 -29.13
N ASP A 195 5.72 -5.43 -29.52
CA ASP A 195 5.85 -6.37 -30.64
C ASP A 195 5.70 -5.64 -31.98
N ILE A 196 6.82 -5.25 -32.57
CA ILE A 196 6.91 -4.55 -33.86
C ILE A 196 8.09 -5.07 -34.66
N GLU A 197 8.12 -4.82 -35.97
CA GLU A 197 9.19 -5.30 -36.86
C GLU A 197 10.60 -4.92 -36.35
N ARG A 198 10.75 -3.73 -35.75
CA ARG A 198 12.01 -3.26 -35.16
C ARG A 198 12.50 -4.12 -34.00
N THR A 199 11.61 -4.73 -33.22
CA THR A 199 11.93 -5.51 -32.01
C THR A 199 11.79 -7.01 -32.24
N LYS A 200 11.42 -7.44 -33.46
CA LYS A 200 11.17 -8.84 -33.81
C LYS A 200 12.37 -9.76 -33.55
N HIS A 201 13.58 -9.27 -33.79
CA HIS A 201 14.84 -9.99 -33.56
C HIS A 201 15.21 -10.15 -32.08
N TRP A 202 14.54 -9.45 -31.15
CA TRP A 202 14.80 -9.56 -29.72
C TRP A 202 14.12 -10.83 -29.19
N LYS A 203 14.92 -11.73 -28.63
CA LYS A 203 14.46 -12.99 -28.05
C LYS A 203 14.27 -12.84 -26.55
N PHE A 204 13.17 -13.37 -26.04
CA PHE A 204 12.84 -13.43 -24.62
C PHE A 204 12.50 -14.89 -24.29
N GLU A 205 12.58 -15.25 -23.00
CA GLU A 205 12.38 -16.64 -22.54
C GLU A 205 10.92 -17.13 -22.69
N HIS A 206 9.96 -16.22 -22.84
CA HIS A 206 8.53 -16.53 -22.94
C HIS A 206 7.90 -15.93 -24.20
N GLU A 207 6.92 -16.64 -24.79
CA GLU A 207 6.22 -16.21 -26.01
C GLU A 207 5.44 -14.90 -25.82
N ASP A 208 4.91 -14.65 -24.61
CA ASP A 208 4.13 -13.44 -24.27
C ASP A 208 4.98 -12.27 -23.75
N ALA A 209 6.31 -12.32 -23.90
CA ALA A 209 7.21 -11.30 -23.34
C ALA A 209 7.13 -9.92 -24.05
N LYS A 210 6.42 -9.83 -25.18
CA LYS A 210 6.23 -8.58 -25.92
C LYS A 210 4.78 -8.10 -25.88
N ILE A 211 4.60 -6.79 -25.79
CA ILE A 211 3.30 -6.15 -25.70
C ILE A 211 2.77 -5.88 -27.12
N LYS A 212 1.57 -6.38 -27.42
CA LYS A 212 0.89 -6.09 -28.69
C LYS A 212 0.51 -4.59 -28.77
N PRO A 213 0.81 -3.89 -29.88
CA PRO A 213 0.42 -2.49 -30.09
C PRO A 213 -1.07 -2.21 -29.88
N GLU A 214 -1.94 -3.16 -30.23
CA GLU A 214 -3.39 -3.05 -30.09
C GLU A 214 -3.82 -3.02 -28.63
N ALA A 215 -3.15 -3.79 -27.76
CA ALA A 215 -3.43 -3.79 -26.32
C ALA A 215 -3.07 -2.45 -25.67
N ILE A 216 -2.01 -1.79 -26.15
CA ILE A 216 -1.65 -0.43 -25.71
C ILE A 216 -2.72 0.56 -26.15
N ALA A 217 -3.16 0.48 -27.42
CA ALA A 217 -4.20 1.36 -27.94
C ALA A 217 -5.55 1.18 -27.22
N ASP A 218 -5.90 -0.06 -26.87
CA ASP A 218 -7.09 -0.37 -26.09
C ASP A 218 -7.04 0.25 -24.69
N SER A 219 -5.86 0.44 -24.11
CA SER A 219 -5.68 1.08 -22.80
C SER A 219 -5.91 2.60 -22.83
N TYR A 220 -5.75 3.26 -23.98
CA TYR A 220 -5.95 4.71 -24.11
C TYR A 220 -7.43 5.09 -24.21
N CYS A 221 -8.26 4.21 -24.77
CA CYS A 221 -9.66 4.50 -25.05
C CYS A 221 -10.54 4.66 -23.78
N PRO A 222 -10.32 3.87 -22.70
CA PRO A 222 -10.89 4.14 -21.38
C PRO A 222 -10.47 5.51 -20.85
N TRP A 223 -9.26 6.00 -21.03
CA TRP A 223 -8.89 7.32 -20.49
C TRP A 223 -9.68 8.48 -21.10
N ALA A 224 -10.17 8.32 -22.33
CA ALA A 224 -11.07 9.27 -22.96
C ALA A 224 -12.55 9.14 -22.51
N ARG A 225 -12.94 8.07 -21.78
CA ARG A 225 -14.34 7.79 -21.35
C ARG A 225 -14.54 7.61 -19.83
N THR A 226 -13.59 6.97 -19.15
CA THR A 226 -13.69 6.40 -17.79
C THR A 226 -13.72 7.45 -16.69
N ILE A 227 -13.26 8.67 -16.92
CA ILE A 227 -13.37 9.76 -15.94
C ILE A 227 -14.84 10.04 -15.61
N LEU A 228 -15.78 9.79 -16.53
CA LEU A 228 -17.21 9.94 -16.28
C LEU A 228 -17.89 8.69 -15.71
N ASP A 229 -17.48 7.48 -16.09
CA ASP A 229 -18.09 6.27 -15.52
C ASP A 229 -17.77 6.13 -14.01
N MET A 230 -16.67 6.72 -13.55
CA MET A 230 -16.32 6.81 -12.12
C MET A 230 -17.01 7.97 -11.40
N VAL A 231 -17.29 9.08 -12.09
CA VAL A 231 -17.97 10.27 -11.55
C VAL A 231 -19.50 10.10 -11.52
N GLN A 232 -20.10 9.49 -12.54
CA GLN A 232 -21.55 9.27 -12.65
C GLN A 232 -22.05 8.14 -11.74
N ASN A 233 -21.20 7.15 -11.41
CA ASN A 233 -21.56 6.04 -10.51
C ASN A 233 -21.31 6.36 -9.02
N GLY A 234 -21.08 7.62 -8.65
CA GLY A 234 -21.00 8.08 -7.25
C GLY A 234 -19.88 7.43 -6.43
N ARG A 235 -18.83 6.92 -7.08
CA ARG A 235 -17.77 6.13 -6.44
C ARG A 235 -16.54 6.95 -6.00
N LEU A 236 -16.51 8.26 -6.24
CA LEU A 236 -15.37 9.11 -5.90
C LEU A 236 -15.85 10.47 -5.34
N SER A 237 -15.29 10.85 -4.18
CA SER A 237 -15.46 12.18 -3.59
C SER A 237 -14.71 13.24 -4.39
N SER A 238 -15.04 14.52 -4.17
CA SER A 238 -14.34 15.66 -4.80
C SER A 238 -12.81 15.63 -4.58
N GLU A 239 -12.34 15.07 -3.47
CA GLU A 239 -10.91 14.87 -3.15
C GLU A 239 -10.20 13.94 -4.15
N THR A 240 -10.89 12.99 -4.77
CA THR A 240 -10.23 12.09 -5.74
C THR A 240 -10.08 12.71 -7.12
N ARG A 241 -10.78 13.83 -7.43
CA ARG A 241 -10.53 14.57 -8.67
C ARG A 241 -9.11 15.17 -8.70
N GLN A 242 -8.62 15.69 -7.57
CA GLN A 242 -7.26 16.22 -7.46
C GLN A 242 -6.18 15.12 -7.59
N HIS A 243 -6.49 13.87 -7.23
CA HIS A 243 -5.58 12.74 -7.43
C HIS A 243 -5.69 12.06 -8.80
N LEU A 244 -6.69 12.43 -9.61
CA LEU A 244 -6.89 11.90 -10.97
C LEU A 244 -5.99 12.61 -12.00
N ASP A 245 -5.61 13.85 -11.73
CA ASP A 245 -4.70 14.61 -12.59
C ASP A 245 -3.26 14.07 -12.56
N ASP A 246 -2.89 13.25 -11.57
CA ASP A 246 -1.56 12.65 -11.38
C ASP A 246 -1.54 11.13 -11.66
N VAL A 247 -2.51 10.59 -12.42
CA VAL A 247 -2.61 9.14 -12.69
C VAL A 247 -1.52 8.67 -13.65
N GLU A 248 -0.33 8.39 -13.09
CA GLU A 248 0.73 7.59 -13.71
C GLU A 248 0.33 6.11 -13.64
N ILE A 249 -0.46 5.63 -14.60
CA ILE A 249 -0.66 4.19 -14.75
C ILE A 249 0.45 3.66 -15.64
N GLY A 250 1.38 2.92 -15.05
CA GLY A 250 2.22 2.01 -15.81
C GLY A 250 1.33 1.05 -16.58
N VAL A 251 1.63 0.79 -17.86
CA VAL A 251 1.00 -0.32 -18.57
C VAL A 251 1.30 -1.63 -17.84
N SER A 252 2.37 -1.74 -17.05
CA SER A 252 2.55 -2.82 -16.08
C SER A 252 1.59 -2.80 -14.88
N ASP A 253 0.99 -1.67 -14.48
CA ASP A 253 -0.09 -1.62 -13.48
C ASP A 253 -1.46 -1.92 -14.11
N ALA A 254 -1.66 -1.50 -15.36
CA ALA A 254 -2.81 -1.94 -16.17
C ALA A 254 -2.69 -3.44 -16.53
N ILE A 255 -1.48 -3.93 -16.80
CA ILE A 255 -1.10 -5.33 -17.04
C ILE A 255 -0.85 -6.08 -15.74
N GLN A 256 -0.71 -5.47 -14.55
CA GLN A 256 -0.74 -6.21 -13.28
C GLN A 256 -2.16 -6.71 -12.98
N ARG A 257 -3.17 -6.19 -13.69
CA ARG A 257 -4.47 -6.86 -13.83
C ARG A 257 -4.40 -8.12 -14.72
N HIS A 258 -3.28 -8.37 -15.39
CA HIS A 258 -3.02 -9.46 -16.36
C HIS A 258 -1.74 -10.29 -16.09
N ILE A 259 -0.82 -9.90 -15.19
CA ILE A 259 0.13 -10.82 -14.57
C ILE A 259 -0.68 -11.55 -13.50
N SER A 260 -1.47 -12.53 -13.93
CA SER A 260 -1.98 -13.51 -13.01
C SER A 260 -0.75 -14.22 -12.43
N ARG A 261 -0.40 -13.94 -11.17
CA ARG A 261 0.06 -15.05 -10.34
C ARG A 261 -0.95 -16.17 -10.62
N HIS A 262 -0.49 -17.39 -10.88
CA HIS A 262 -1.37 -18.57 -10.79
C HIS A 262 -1.76 -18.78 -9.31
N VAL A 263 -2.38 -17.77 -8.70
CA VAL A 263 -3.26 -17.96 -7.56
C VAL A 263 -4.53 -18.48 -8.18
N VAL A 264 -4.97 -19.65 -7.72
CA VAL A 264 -6.30 -20.19 -8.03
C VAL A 264 -7.29 -19.03 -7.92
N SER A 265 -7.93 -18.66 -9.04
CA SER A 265 -8.88 -17.55 -9.04
C SER A 265 -9.89 -17.80 -7.93
N PRO A 266 -10.12 -16.84 -7.03
CA PRO A 266 -11.06 -17.02 -5.93
C PRO A 266 -12.39 -17.46 -6.52
N LYS A 267 -12.94 -18.58 -6.04
CA LYS A 267 -14.28 -18.99 -6.48
C LYS A 267 -15.25 -17.85 -6.19
N PRO A 268 -16.18 -17.53 -7.10
CA PRO A 268 -17.20 -16.53 -6.83
C PRO A 268 -17.91 -16.90 -5.52
N VAL A 269 -18.08 -15.90 -4.65
CA VAL A 269 -18.67 -16.11 -3.33
C VAL A 269 -20.11 -16.59 -3.52
N SER A 270 -20.43 -17.74 -2.94
CA SER A 270 -21.78 -18.30 -3.07
C SER A 270 -22.82 -17.38 -2.43
N ARG A 271 -24.03 -17.34 -2.99
CA ARG A 271 -25.14 -16.54 -2.43
C ARG A 271 -25.42 -16.87 -0.97
N ARG A 272 -25.26 -18.13 -0.57
CA ARG A 272 -25.38 -18.56 0.84
C ARG A 272 -24.37 -17.87 1.77
N ILE A 273 -23.14 -17.68 1.31
CA ILE A 273 -22.10 -16.98 2.09
C ILE A 273 -22.43 -15.48 2.16
N LEU A 274 -22.83 -14.86 1.05
CA LEU A 274 -23.25 -13.45 1.05
C LEU A 274 -24.45 -13.20 1.96
N ASP A 275 -25.46 -14.06 1.89
CA ASP A 275 -26.66 -13.98 2.73
C ASP A 275 -26.30 -14.16 4.22
N PHE A 276 -25.34 -15.04 4.53
CA PHE A 276 -24.81 -15.19 5.87
C PHE A 276 -24.04 -13.93 6.32
N GLU A 277 -23.18 -13.38 5.48
CA GLU A 277 -22.39 -12.17 5.78
C GLU A 277 -23.26 -10.93 5.99
N HIS A 278 -24.34 -10.78 5.23
CA HIS A 278 -25.32 -9.71 5.41
C HIS A 278 -26.14 -9.86 6.70
N LYS A 279 -26.44 -11.09 7.11
CA LYS A 279 -27.17 -11.36 8.36
C LYS A 279 -26.28 -11.28 9.59
N CYS A 280 -24.98 -11.54 9.44
CA CYS A 280 -24.04 -11.50 10.56
C CYS A 280 -23.81 -10.04 11.00
N PRO A 281 -24.13 -9.68 12.25
CA PRO A 281 -23.91 -8.32 12.74
C PRO A 281 -22.44 -7.93 12.58
N ARG A 282 -22.19 -6.76 12.00
CA ARG A 282 -20.81 -6.31 11.72
C ARG A 282 -19.96 -6.25 13.00
N ILE A 283 -20.54 -5.84 14.12
CA ILE A 283 -19.87 -5.83 15.43
C ILE A 283 -19.43 -7.23 15.87
N LEU A 284 -20.20 -8.27 15.56
CA LEU A 284 -19.83 -9.64 15.91
C LEU A 284 -18.60 -10.09 15.11
N ARG A 285 -18.50 -9.70 13.83
CA ARG A 285 -17.31 -9.96 13.01
C ARG A 285 -16.08 -9.24 13.56
N GLU A 286 -16.24 -7.98 13.97
CA GLU A 286 -15.18 -7.19 14.61
C GLU A 286 -14.72 -7.82 15.92
N MET A 287 -15.66 -8.25 16.77
CA MET A 287 -15.38 -8.95 18.03
C MET A 287 -14.63 -10.27 17.81
N ILE A 288 -15.06 -11.09 16.85
CA ILE A 288 -14.37 -12.33 16.50
C ILE A 288 -12.95 -12.02 16.02
N ALA A 289 -12.78 -11.03 15.15
CA ALA A 289 -11.46 -10.62 14.66
C ALA A 289 -10.54 -10.12 15.79
N GLU A 290 -11.06 -9.33 16.75
CA GLU A 290 -10.28 -8.90 17.92
C GLU A 290 -9.88 -10.08 18.82
N ALA A 291 -10.79 -11.01 19.10
CA ALA A 291 -10.50 -12.19 19.89
C ALA A 291 -9.47 -13.10 19.20
N THR A 292 -9.64 -13.33 17.89
CA THR A 292 -8.72 -14.13 17.08
C THR A 292 -7.36 -13.45 16.95
N GLY A 293 -7.29 -12.14 16.77
CA GLY A 293 -6.04 -11.39 16.72
C GLY A 293 -5.26 -11.48 18.04
N VAL A 294 -5.95 -11.33 19.18
CA VAL A 294 -5.29 -11.54 20.49
C VAL A 294 -4.80 -12.97 20.65
N PHE A 295 -5.60 -13.97 20.25
CA PHE A 295 -5.19 -15.36 20.27
C PHE A 295 -3.89 -15.59 19.46
N PHE A 296 -3.78 -14.98 18.26
CA PHE A 296 -2.64 -15.17 17.35
C PHE A 296 -1.29 -14.75 17.91
N PHE A 297 -1.24 -13.77 18.82
CA PHE A 297 0.02 -13.40 19.46
C PHE A 297 0.18 -13.98 20.86
N VAL A 298 -0.92 -14.14 21.61
CA VAL A 298 -0.85 -14.69 22.96
C VAL A 298 -0.47 -16.16 22.93
N PHE A 299 -1.13 -16.99 22.10
CA PHE A 299 -0.89 -18.44 22.07
C PHE A 299 0.56 -18.83 21.74
N PRO A 300 1.16 -18.44 20.59
CA PRO A 300 2.54 -18.79 20.31
C PRO A 300 3.52 -18.16 21.31
N GLY A 301 3.19 -16.96 21.82
CA GLY A 301 3.94 -16.29 22.87
C GLY A 301 4.02 -17.14 24.14
N ILE A 302 2.89 -17.47 24.76
CA ILE A 302 2.86 -18.29 25.99
C ILE A 302 3.32 -19.74 25.76
N ALA A 303 3.17 -20.30 24.56
CA ALA A 303 3.72 -21.61 24.21
C ALA A 303 5.26 -21.61 24.18
N SER A 304 5.85 -20.54 23.65
CA SER A 304 7.31 -20.36 23.71
C SER A 304 7.81 -20.17 25.14
N VAL A 305 7.05 -19.46 26.00
CA VAL A 305 7.33 -19.34 27.43
C VAL A 305 7.19 -20.70 28.12
N ALA A 306 6.17 -21.50 27.80
CA ALA A 306 6.00 -22.84 28.34
C ALA A 306 7.21 -23.72 28.02
N THR A 307 7.67 -23.69 26.78
CA THR A 307 8.84 -24.47 26.35
C THR A 307 10.10 -24.03 27.11
N PHE A 308 10.30 -22.71 27.29
CA PHE A 308 11.42 -22.16 28.06
C PHE A 308 11.36 -22.51 29.55
N VAL A 309 10.19 -22.31 30.20
CA VAL A 309 9.99 -22.56 31.62
C VAL A 309 10.12 -24.05 31.91
N LEU A 310 9.40 -24.91 31.19
CA LEU A 310 9.43 -26.36 31.40
C LEU A 310 10.81 -26.97 31.08
N SER A 311 11.61 -26.33 30.23
CA SER A 311 13.02 -26.70 30.01
C SER A 311 13.94 -26.18 31.12
N GLY A 312 13.68 -24.98 31.65
CA GLY A 312 14.56 -24.26 32.58
C GLY A 312 14.32 -24.49 34.08
N THR A 313 13.12 -24.88 34.51
CA THR A 313 12.75 -25.17 35.93
C THR A 313 13.37 -26.46 36.48
N SER A 314 14.51 -26.84 35.94
CA SER A 314 14.83 -28.23 35.84
C SER A 314 16.30 -28.45 36.20
N THR A 315 16.59 -28.29 37.48
CA THR A 315 17.42 -29.30 38.14
C THR A 315 16.88 -30.73 37.92
N GLY A 316 15.60 -30.88 37.48
CA GLY A 316 14.97 -32.09 36.96
C GLY A 316 14.61 -32.15 35.45
N ALA A 317 15.30 -31.47 34.52
CA ALA A 317 14.97 -31.63 33.07
C ALA A 317 15.37 -33.03 32.61
N LYS A 318 16.40 -33.56 33.27
CA LYS A 318 16.80 -34.96 33.19
C LYS A 318 15.71 -35.91 33.72
N ASP A 319 14.89 -35.49 34.69
CA ASP A 319 13.87 -36.32 35.33
C ASP A 319 12.56 -36.37 34.53
N LEU A 320 12.27 -35.34 33.72
CA LEU A 320 11.12 -35.30 32.81
C LEU A 320 11.42 -35.84 31.41
N GLY A 321 12.69 -36.10 31.07
CA GLY A 321 13.10 -36.56 29.74
C GLY A 321 12.85 -35.57 28.60
N LEU A 322 12.57 -34.30 28.93
CA LEU A 322 12.29 -33.25 27.95
C LEU A 322 13.60 -32.68 27.39
N ALA A 323 13.67 -32.55 26.08
CA ALA A 323 14.79 -31.88 25.42
C ALA A 323 14.76 -30.38 25.71
N ALA A 324 15.91 -29.81 26.07
CA ALA A 324 16.03 -28.39 26.39
C ALA A 324 15.92 -27.54 25.11
N PHE A 325 14.72 -27.02 24.86
CA PHE A 325 14.43 -26.09 23.76
C PHE A 325 13.85 -24.80 24.35
N GLY A 326 14.38 -23.64 23.97
CA GLY A 326 13.85 -22.35 24.40
C GLY A 326 14.91 -21.32 24.74
N SER A 327 14.63 -20.05 24.41
CA SER A 327 15.41 -18.89 24.85
C SER A 327 14.51 -17.66 24.91
N ILE A 328 14.91 -16.64 25.68
CA ILE A 328 14.23 -15.32 25.66
C ILE A 328 14.19 -14.75 24.23
N PHE A 329 15.22 -15.03 23.42
CA PHE A 329 15.26 -14.63 22.02
C PHE A 329 14.10 -15.25 21.21
N GLN A 330 13.88 -16.56 21.36
CA GLN A 330 12.76 -17.27 20.74
C GLN A 330 11.41 -16.73 21.21
N ILE A 331 11.27 -16.42 22.51
CA ILE A 331 10.02 -15.86 23.06
C ILE A 331 9.70 -14.53 22.37
N GLY A 332 10.68 -13.63 22.24
CA GLY A 332 10.45 -12.35 21.58
C GLY A 332 10.06 -12.49 20.10
N TRP A 333 10.60 -13.48 19.37
CA TRP A 333 10.16 -13.76 18.00
C TRP A 333 8.76 -14.36 17.92
N ALA A 334 8.38 -15.23 18.85
CA ALA A 334 7.04 -15.80 18.89
C ALA A 334 5.96 -14.72 19.06
N PHE A 335 6.18 -13.77 19.97
CA PHE A 335 5.30 -12.60 20.12
C PHE A 335 5.37 -11.66 18.91
N THR A 336 6.57 -11.33 18.41
CA THR A 336 6.77 -10.45 17.23
C THR A 336 5.99 -10.94 16.01
N LEU A 337 6.17 -12.21 15.64
CA LEU A 337 5.49 -12.79 14.47
C LEU A 337 4.01 -13.00 14.72
N GLY A 338 3.63 -13.39 15.95
CA GLY A 338 2.23 -13.50 16.35
C GLY A 338 1.47 -12.17 16.21
N ILE A 339 2.07 -11.05 16.62
CA ILE A 339 1.50 -9.71 16.44
C ILE A 339 1.39 -9.36 14.95
N ALA A 340 2.44 -9.61 14.17
CA ALA A 340 2.40 -9.36 12.73
C ALA A 340 1.28 -10.15 12.04
N PHE A 341 1.11 -11.44 12.38
CA PHE A 341 0.03 -12.27 11.86
C PHE A 341 -1.34 -11.81 12.35
N ALA A 342 -1.48 -11.40 13.60
CA ALA A 342 -2.72 -10.83 14.12
C ALA A 342 -3.15 -9.60 13.32
N ILE A 343 -2.23 -8.67 13.06
CA ILE A 343 -2.49 -7.46 12.27
C ILE A 343 -2.85 -7.84 10.82
N ILE A 344 -2.04 -8.66 10.16
CA ILE A 344 -2.25 -9.04 8.74
C ILE A 344 -3.60 -9.75 8.53
N THR A 345 -4.00 -10.62 9.47
CA THR A 345 -5.19 -11.46 9.31
C THR A 345 -6.47 -10.79 9.81
N CYS A 346 -6.40 -10.04 10.91
CA CYS A 346 -7.58 -9.58 11.64
C CYS A 346 -7.80 -8.06 11.56
N ALA A 347 -6.74 -7.25 11.37
CA ALA A 347 -6.89 -5.79 11.32
C ALA A 347 -7.80 -5.29 10.19
N PRO A 348 -7.84 -5.90 8.98
CA PRO A 348 -8.77 -5.48 7.93
C PRO A 348 -10.26 -5.58 8.32
N VAL A 349 -10.59 -6.38 9.34
CA VAL A 349 -11.97 -6.55 9.81
C VAL A 349 -12.29 -5.62 10.97
N SER A 350 -11.45 -5.58 12.01
CA SER A 350 -11.73 -4.85 13.26
C SER A 350 -11.02 -3.51 13.42
N GLY A 351 -10.02 -3.21 12.59
CA GLY A 351 -9.05 -2.13 12.82
C GLY A 351 -7.82 -2.58 13.60
N GLY A 352 -7.83 -3.80 14.15
CA GLY A 352 -6.67 -4.47 14.73
C GLY A 352 -6.14 -3.82 16.00
N HIS A 353 -7.01 -3.56 16.98
CA HIS A 353 -6.59 -2.91 18.22
C HIS A 353 -5.80 -3.87 19.12
N PHE A 354 -6.35 -5.08 19.32
CA PHE A 354 -5.80 -6.22 20.08
C PHE A 354 -5.30 -5.89 21.50
N ASN A 355 -5.63 -4.70 22.00
CA ASN A 355 -5.24 -4.20 23.31
C ASN A 355 -6.32 -3.23 23.81
N PRO A 356 -6.86 -3.47 25.03
CA PRO A 356 -7.80 -2.58 25.68
C PRO A 356 -7.33 -1.13 25.77
N ALA A 357 -6.05 -0.91 26.08
CA ALA A 357 -5.47 0.43 26.22
C ALA A 357 -5.46 1.19 24.88
N ILE A 358 -5.11 0.51 23.79
CA ILE A 358 -5.13 1.07 22.43
C ILE A 358 -6.56 1.39 22.00
N THR A 359 -7.52 0.52 22.31
CA THR A 359 -8.95 0.74 22.03
C THR A 359 -9.47 1.99 22.71
N LEU A 360 -9.10 2.20 23.98
CA LEU A 360 -9.46 3.41 24.72
C LEU A 360 -8.82 4.65 24.10
N CYS A 361 -7.53 4.59 23.73
CA CYS A 361 -6.89 5.72 23.07
C CYS A 361 -7.53 6.05 21.71
N PHE A 362 -7.93 5.06 20.92
CA PHE A 362 -8.66 5.34 19.68
C PHE A 362 -10.04 5.97 19.93
N ALA A 363 -10.71 5.62 21.03
CA ALA A 363 -11.98 6.25 21.40
C ALA A 363 -11.79 7.71 21.85
N ILE A 364 -10.67 8.02 22.50
CA ILE A 364 -10.36 9.37 22.99
C ILE A 364 -9.85 10.28 21.85
N TRP A 365 -8.94 9.79 20.98
CA TRP A 365 -8.25 10.63 19.99
C TRP A 365 -8.69 10.42 18.53
N GLN A 366 -9.06 9.20 18.13
CA GLN A 366 -9.23 8.83 16.71
C GLN A 366 -10.72 8.63 16.34
N GLY A 367 -11.65 9.08 17.19
CA GLY A 367 -13.09 9.02 16.92
C GLY A 367 -13.70 7.61 16.94
N PHE A 368 -13.04 6.63 17.55
CA PHE A 368 -13.59 5.27 17.65
C PHE A 368 -14.88 5.27 18.49
N PRO A 369 -15.98 4.63 18.03
CA PRO A 369 -17.27 4.74 18.70
C PRO A 369 -17.26 4.15 20.12
N TRP A 370 -17.58 4.97 21.12
CA TRP A 370 -17.65 4.54 22.53
C TRP A 370 -18.53 3.32 22.78
N LYS A 371 -19.62 3.16 22.00
CA LYS A 371 -20.51 1.99 22.08
C LYS A 371 -19.81 0.66 21.75
N LYS A 372 -18.71 0.69 21.00
CA LYS A 372 -17.93 -0.49 20.60
C LYS A 372 -16.78 -0.82 21.55
N VAL A 373 -16.40 0.10 22.43
CA VAL A 373 -15.26 -0.07 23.35
C VAL A 373 -15.43 -1.30 24.24
N LEU A 374 -16.54 -1.42 24.97
CA LEU A 374 -16.79 -2.57 25.85
C LEU A 374 -16.81 -3.92 25.10
N PRO A 375 -17.53 -4.05 23.96
CA PRO A 375 -17.45 -5.25 23.12
C PRO A 375 -16.02 -5.64 22.70
N TYR A 376 -15.20 -4.66 22.32
CA TYR A 376 -13.80 -4.90 21.94
C TYR A 376 -12.96 -5.38 23.13
N LEU A 377 -13.05 -4.68 24.26
CA LEU A 377 -12.36 -5.05 25.51
C LEU A 377 -12.68 -6.48 25.93
N PHE A 378 -13.97 -6.84 25.94
CA PHE A 378 -14.41 -8.19 26.26
C PHE A 378 -13.81 -9.22 25.29
N SER A 379 -13.88 -8.95 23.98
CA SER A 379 -13.42 -9.87 22.94
C SER A 379 -11.91 -10.11 23.01
N GLN A 380 -11.13 -9.05 23.27
CA GLN A 380 -9.68 -9.13 23.42
C GLN A 380 -9.30 -10.00 24.63
N ILE A 381 -9.90 -9.75 25.80
CA ILE A 381 -9.68 -10.55 27.02
C ILE A 381 -10.09 -12.00 26.78
N PHE A 382 -11.22 -12.23 26.11
CA PHE A 382 -11.71 -13.56 25.77
C PHE A 382 -10.76 -14.30 24.82
N GLY A 383 -10.16 -13.62 23.84
CA GLY A 383 -9.15 -14.19 22.95
C GLY A 383 -7.90 -14.70 23.71
N ALA A 384 -7.38 -13.89 24.64
CA ALA A 384 -6.27 -14.29 25.50
C ALA A 384 -6.63 -15.45 26.45
N PHE A 385 -7.85 -15.43 26.99
CA PHE A 385 -8.38 -16.53 27.80
C PHE A 385 -8.43 -17.85 27.02
N LEU A 386 -8.94 -17.85 25.79
CA LEU A 386 -8.95 -19.03 24.92
C LEU A 386 -7.54 -19.53 24.59
N ALA A 387 -6.58 -18.63 24.36
CA ALA A 387 -5.18 -18.98 24.15
C ALA A 387 -4.59 -19.69 25.38
N GLY A 388 -4.87 -19.19 26.59
CA GLY A 388 -4.45 -19.81 27.84
C GLY A 388 -5.04 -21.20 28.04
N LEU A 389 -6.34 -21.39 27.77
CA LEU A 389 -6.99 -22.71 27.84
C LEU A 389 -6.38 -23.70 26.84
N MET A 390 -6.16 -23.26 25.60
CA MET A 390 -5.54 -24.10 24.57
C MET A 390 -4.13 -24.53 25.00
N LEU A 391 -3.33 -23.61 25.54
CA LEU A 391 -2.01 -23.94 26.05
C LEU A 391 -2.06 -25.00 27.15
N ILE A 392 -2.93 -24.82 28.14
CA ILE A 392 -3.11 -25.79 29.22
C ILE A 392 -3.47 -27.16 28.65
N GLY A 393 -4.37 -27.23 27.67
CA GLY A 393 -4.72 -28.49 27.00
C GLY A 393 -3.53 -29.14 26.28
N CYS A 394 -2.67 -28.35 25.64
CA CYS A 394 -1.50 -28.85 24.90
C CYS A 394 -0.35 -29.34 25.78
N TYR A 395 -0.16 -28.77 26.97
CA TYR A 395 0.99 -29.02 27.86
C TYR A 395 0.58 -29.59 29.23
N TRP A 396 -0.64 -30.14 29.36
CA TRP A 396 -1.18 -30.51 30.66
C TRP A 396 -0.30 -31.50 31.45
N PRO A 397 0.19 -32.61 30.85
CA PRO A 397 1.02 -33.57 31.59
C PRO A 397 2.32 -32.94 32.11
N GLU A 398 3.01 -32.16 31.28
CA GLU A 398 4.28 -31.52 31.61
C GLU A 398 4.09 -30.44 32.68
N ILE A 399 3.04 -29.63 32.55
CA ILE A 399 2.68 -28.60 33.54
C ILE A 399 2.37 -29.24 34.89
N GLN A 400 1.66 -30.37 34.93
CA GLN A 400 1.34 -31.04 36.19
C GLN A 400 2.59 -31.62 36.87
N ALA A 401 3.50 -32.19 36.09
CA ALA A 401 4.75 -32.69 36.65
C ALA A 401 5.64 -31.54 37.18
N ALA A 402 5.78 -30.46 36.41
CA ALA A 402 6.53 -29.27 36.84
C ALA A 402 5.86 -28.53 38.02
N LYS A 403 4.53 -28.59 38.14
CA LYS A 403 3.78 -28.06 39.30
C LYS A 403 4.22 -28.75 40.59
N ALA A 404 4.30 -30.08 40.60
CA ALA A 404 4.74 -30.83 41.78
C ALA A 404 6.17 -30.46 42.20
N VAL A 405 7.08 -30.33 41.23
CA VAL A 405 8.48 -29.90 41.47
C VAL A 405 8.53 -28.49 42.05
N ASN A 406 7.81 -27.54 41.47
CA ASN A 406 7.80 -26.15 41.93
C ASN A 406 7.25 -26.00 43.35
N ILE A 407 6.17 -26.72 43.69
CA ILE A 407 5.62 -26.71 45.05
C ILE A 407 6.63 -27.30 46.04
N ALA A 408 7.30 -28.40 45.70
CA ALA A 408 8.30 -29.01 46.57
C ALA A 408 9.52 -28.11 46.80
N ALA A 409 9.97 -27.36 45.78
CA ALA A 409 11.16 -26.51 45.85
C ALA A 409 10.88 -25.11 46.42
N HIS A 410 9.74 -24.51 46.10
CA HIS A 410 9.44 -23.09 46.36
C HIS A 410 8.18 -22.86 47.21
N GLY A 411 7.41 -23.91 47.52
CA GLY A 411 6.16 -23.81 48.28
C GLY A 411 4.99 -23.18 47.53
N THR A 412 5.20 -22.72 46.29
CA THR A 412 4.19 -22.09 45.43
C THR A 412 4.54 -22.28 43.96
N VAL A 413 3.58 -22.04 43.08
CA VAL A 413 3.80 -21.98 41.62
C VAL A 413 3.75 -20.55 41.06
N HIS A 414 3.41 -19.58 41.90
CA HIS A 414 3.16 -18.18 41.57
C HIS A 414 4.42 -17.33 41.80
N PHE A 415 5.44 -17.54 40.97
CA PHE A 415 6.69 -16.79 40.99
C PHE A 415 7.26 -16.71 39.59
N ASN A 416 8.17 -15.76 39.32
CA ASN A 416 8.80 -15.65 38.01
C ASN A 416 9.64 -16.90 37.70
N GLY A 417 9.32 -17.60 36.61
CA GLY A 417 9.89 -18.90 36.26
C GLY A 417 9.10 -20.10 36.77
N GLY A 418 8.05 -19.91 37.57
CA GLY A 418 7.15 -21.00 37.97
C GLY A 418 6.16 -21.40 36.86
N VAL A 419 5.49 -22.55 36.99
CA VAL A 419 4.50 -22.98 35.98
C VAL A 419 3.33 -21.99 35.80
N ALA A 420 2.95 -21.22 36.82
CA ALA A 420 1.93 -20.18 36.66
C ALA A 420 2.44 -19.00 35.81
N SER A 421 3.77 -18.76 35.80
CA SER A 421 4.38 -17.66 35.04
C SER A 421 4.38 -17.89 33.53
N ILE A 422 4.09 -19.12 33.09
CA ILE A 422 3.83 -19.44 31.69
C ILE A 422 2.64 -18.63 31.17
N LEU A 423 1.59 -18.52 31.99
CA LEU A 423 0.35 -17.85 31.61
C LEU A 423 0.44 -16.34 31.84
N CYS A 424 0.92 -15.88 32.99
CA CYS A 424 0.86 -14.47 33.38
C CYS A 424 2.13 -14.04 34.14
N PRO A 425 2.54 -12.77 34.08
CA PRO A 425 3.78 -12.33 34.70
C PRO A 425 3.68 -12.29 36.23
N TYR A 426 4.81 -12.57 36.88
CA TYR A 426 5.05 -12.40 38.32
C TYR A 426 6.38 -11.69 38.52
N PRO A 427 6.55 -10.90 39.59
CA PRO A 427 7.82 -10.25 39.89
C PRO A 427 8.86 -11.25 40.38
N ASN A 428 10.15 -10.90 40.23
CA ASN A 428 11.23 -11.65 40.85
C ASN A 428 11.19 -11.50 42.38
N SER A 429 11.74 -12.47 43.12
CA SER A 429 11.73 -12.50 44.59
C SER A 429 12.36 -11.26 45.26
N GLY A 430 13.31 -10.60 44.58
CA GLY A 430 13.92 -9.34 45.05
C GLY A 430 13.17 -8.06 44.67
N GLN A 431 12.12 -8.13 43.85
CA GLN A 431 11.40 -6.97 43.32
C GLN A 431 10.12 -6.70 44.10
N THR A 432 10.25 -6.25 45.34
CA THR A 432 9.09 -5.95 46.21
C THR A 432 8.61 -4.50 46.12
N ASN A 433 9.38 -3.62 45.48
CA ASN A 433 9.01 -2.22 45.33
C ASN A 433 7.99 -2.02 44.20
N LEU A 434 6.73 -1.75 44.57
CA LEU A 434 5.64 -1.53 43.62
C LEU A 434 5.84 -0.30 42.72
N GLY A 435 6.52 0.75 43.20
CA GLY A 435 6.84 1.93 42.39
C GLY A 435 7.82 1.62 41.27
N TYR A 436 8.81 0.78 41.55
CA TYR A 436 9.74 0.28 40.53
C TYR A 436 9.03 -0.59 39.48
N LEU A 437 8.16 -1.50 39.92
CA LEU A 437 7.37 -2.36 39.01
C LEU A 437 6.40 -1.54 38.16
N PHE A 438 5.73 -0.55 38.75
CA PHE A 438 4.90 0.42 38.02
C PHE A 438 5.70 1.15 36.96
N PHE A 439 6.87 1.70 37.32
CA PHE A 439 7.71 2.44 36.38
C PHE A 439 8.13 1.57 35.20
N GLN A 440 8.51 0.31 35.45
CA GLN A 440 8.91 -0.63 34.41
C GLN A 440 7.76 -0.94 33.44
N GLU A 441 6.57 -1.28 33.94
CA GLU A 441 5.39 -1.51 33.10
C GLU A 441 5.00 -0.23 32.34
N PHE A 442 5.00 0.91 33.02
CA PHE A 442 4.65 2.19 32.42
C PHE A 442 5.59 2.55 31.27
N PHE A 443 6.91 2.42 31.48
CA PHE A 443 7.92 2.73 30.47
C PHE A 443 7.82 1.79 29.27
N THR A 444 7.75 0.49 29.51
CA THR A 444 7.73 -0.52 28.44
C THR A 444 6.48 -0.40 27.58
N VAL A 445 5.31 -0.19 28.19
CA VAL A 445 4.07 0.07 27.45
C VAL A 445 4.12 1.40 26.69
N SER A 446 4.66 2.45 27.31
CA SER A 446 4.79 3.76 26.65
C SER A 446 5.66 3.66 25.41
N PHE A 447 6.80 2.96 25.50
CA PHE A 447 7.70 2.75 24.36
C PHE A 447 6.99 2.08 23.18
N ILE A 448 6.31 0.96 23.42
CA ILE A 448 5.56 0.25 22.37
C ILE A 448 4.47 1.15 21.79
N SER A 449 3.74 1.87 22.66
CA SER A 449 2.62 2.73 22.26
C SER A 449 3.07 3.91 21.40
N VAL A 450 4.23 4.52 21.69
CA VAL A 450 4.83 5.57 20.84
C VAL A 450 5.15 5.02 19.45
N VAL A 451 5.71 3.81 19.36
CA VAL A 451 6.00 3.19 18.05
C VAL A 451 4.72 2.85 17.30
N ILE A 452 3.68 2.37 17.97
CA ILE A 452 2.37 2.15 17.35
C ILE A 452 1.84 3.47 16.78
N TRP A 453 1.88 4.56 17.55
CA TRP A 453 1.40 5.87 17.08
C TRP A 453 2.23 6.38 15.90
N ALA A 454 3.54 6.18 15.93
CA ALA A 454 4.42 6.50 14.81
C ALA A 454 4.10 5.69 13.54
N CYS A 455 3.63 4.45 13.68
CA CYS A 455 3.20 3.62 12.55
C CYS A 455 1.82 4.00 12.00
N LEU A 456 0.99 4.64 12.83
CA LEU A 456 -0.34 5.10 12.44
C LEU A 456 -0.32 6.50 11.83
N ASP A 457 0.77 7.26 11.98
CA ASP A 457 0.89 8.58 11.36
C ASP A 457 1.18 8.48 9.86
N PRO A 458 0.24 8.92 8.99
CA PRO A 458 0.46 8.89 7.54
C PRO A 458 1.58 9.83 7.07
N ALA A 459 1.99 10.79 7.91
CA ALA A 459 3.07 11.73 7.59
C ALA A 459 4.46 11.15 7.86
N ASN A 460 4.58 10.00 8.53
CA ASN A 460 5.87 9.40 8.83
C ASN A 460 6.49 8.78 7.55
N PRO A 461 7.60 9.33 7.02
CA PRO A 461 8.17 8.87 5.76
C PRO A 461 8.89 7.52 5.86
N PHE A 462 9.16 7.05 7.08
CA PHE A 462 9.91 5.83 7.34
C PHE A 462 9.03 4.59 7.50
N VAL A 463 7.70 4.76 7.62
CA VAL A 463 6.78 3.65 7.80
C VAL A 463 5.84 3.58 6.60
N ASN A 464 5.89 2.47 5.86
CA ASN A 464 4.92 2.19 4.81
C ASN A 464 3.84 1.24 5.36
N PRO A 465 2.61 1.23 4.80
CA PRO A 465 1.52 0.39 5.32
C PRO A 465 1.84 -1.10 5.36
N ALA A 466 2.71 -1.59 4.47
CA ALA A 466 3.10 -2.99 4.41
C ALA A 466 4.09 -3.39 5.53
N SER A 467 4.86 -2.44 6.07
CA SER A 467 5.83 -2.70 7.14
C SER A 467 5.24 -2.58 8.54
N VAL A 468 4.12 -1.85 8.70
CA VAL A 468 3.42 -1.63 9.99
C VAL A 468 3.30 -2.90 10.85
N PRO A 469 2.81 -4.05 10.34
CA PRO A 469 2.65 -5.25 11.17
C PRO A 469 3.97 -5.74 11.80
N PHE A 470 5.05 -5.67 11.03
CA PHE A 470 6.38 -6.12 11.47
C PHE A 470 7.05 -5.10 12.37
N THR A 471 6.90 -3.80 12.10
CA THR A 471 7.46 -2.73 12.94
C THR A 471 6.86 -2.76 14.35
N ILE A 472 5.53 -2.88 14.45
CA ILE A 472 4.84 -3.00 15.75
C ILE A 472 5.26 -4.29 16.46
N GLY A 473 5.31 -5.41 15.74
CA GLY A 473 5.78 -6.68 16.30
C GLY A 473 7.21 -6.58 16.85
N LEU A 474 8.14 -5.98 16.10
CA LEU A 474 9.53 -5.82 16.49
C LEU A 474 9.69 -4.89 17.70
N ALA A 475 8.89 -3.83 17.82
CA ALA A 475 8.88 -2.98 19.01
C ALA A 475 8.50 -3.78 20.26
N TYR A 476 7.51 -4.66 20.15
CA TYR A 476 7.12 -5.56 21.23
C TYR A 476 8.22 -6.58 21.54
N GLY A 477 8.84 -7.17 20.51
CA GLY A 477 9.98 -8.09 20.64
C GLY A 477 11.18 -7.46 21.35
N ALA A 478 11.52 -6.21 21.01
CA ALA A 478 12.60 -5.46 21.66
C ALA A 478 12.37 -5.30 23.17
N ILE A 479 11.14 -5.03 23.58
CA ILE A 479 10.78 -4.95 25.00
C ILE A 479 10.87 -6.32 25.68
N ILE A 480 10.48 -7.41 25.02
CA ILE A 480 10.66 -8.77 25.57
C ILE A 480 12.14 -9.08 25.78
N TRP A 481 12.99 -8.82 24.78
CA TRP A 481 14.41 -9.12 24.88
C TRP A 481 15.12 -8.27 25.94
N GLY A 482 14.69 -7.02 26.14
CA GLY A 482 15.27 -6.12 27.14
C GLY A 482 14.75 -6.34 28.57
N PHE A 483 13.45 -6.64 28.73
CA PHE A 483 12.76 -6.56 30.03
C PHE A 483 12.00 -7.84 30.43
N GLY A 484 11.91 -8.83 29.54
CA GLY A 484 11.20 -10.09 29.77
C GLY A 484 11.65 -10.87 31.01
N ALA A 485 12.94 -10.80 31.35
CA ALA A 485 13.49 -11.45 32.54
C ALA A 485 13.11 -10.76 33.86
N ASN A 486 12.81 -9.46 33.82
CA ASN A 486 12.47 -8.70 35.02
C ASN A 486 11.02 -8.91 35.42
N THR A 487 10.09 -8.83 34.45
CA THR A 487 8.64 -9.09 34.52
C THR A 487 7.90 -7.99 33.75
N ILE A 488 7.14 -8.37 32.71
CA ILE A 488 6.39 -7.43 31.89
C ILE A 488 5.07 -8.06 31.43
N SER A 489 3.99 -7.28 31.46
CA SER A 489 2.69 -7.64 30.92
C SER A 489 2.50 -7.06 29.52
N THR A 490 2.79 -5.77 29.36
CA THR A 490 2.71 -4.99 28.10
C THR A 490 1.35 -4.97 27.38
N ASN A 491 0.36 -5.75 27.81
CA ASN A 491 -1.00 -5.73 27.27
C ASN A 491 -2.01 -6.24 28.31
N LEU A 492 -3.03 -5.41 28.58
CA LEU A 492 -4.07 -5.69 29.57
C LEU A 492 -4.83 -7.00 29.28
N ALA A 493 -5.25 -7.21 28.04
CA ALA A 493 -6.01 -8.39 27.65
C ALA A 493 -5.16 -9.66 27.74
N ARG A 494 -3.90 -9.57 27.29
CA ARG A 494 -2.92 -10.67 27.36
C ARG A 494 -2.69 -11.13 28.78
N ASP A 495 -2.62 -10.22 29.75
CA ASP A 495 -2.41 -10.58 31.16
C ASP A 495 -3.72 -11.05 31.80
N LEU A 496 -4.76 -10.21 31.84
CA LEU A 496 -6.00 -10.55 32.53
C LEU A 496 -6.63 -11.84 31.99
N GLY A 497 -6.65 -12.03 30.67
CA GLY A 497 -7.25 -13.22 30.06
C GLY A 497 -6.54 -14.52 30.46
N THR A 498 -5.20 -14.57 30.39
CA THR A 498 -4.44 -15.76 30.78
C THR A 498 -4.31 -15.90 32.30
N ARG A 499 -4.37 -14.79 33.06
CA ARG A 499 -4.38 -14.81 34.52
C ARG A 499 -5.68 -15.38 35.08
N ILE A 500 -6.82 -15.15 34.42
CA ILE A 500 -8.07 -15.86 34.74
C ILE A 500 -7.88 -17.38 34.56
N VAL A 501 -7.21 -17.81 33.48
CA VAL A 501 -6.87 -19.24 33.30
C VAL A 501 -5.93 -19.73 34.40
N ALA A 502 -4.91 -18.95 34.75
CA ALA A 502 -4.02 -19.29 35.85
C ALA A 502 -4.80 -19.47 37.16
N ALA A 503 -5.78 -18.62 37.44
CA ALA A 503 -6.60 -18.73 38.63
C ALA A 503 -7.48 -20.00 38.64
N ILE A 504 -7.95 -20.45 37.48
CA ILE A 504 -8.74 -21.69 37.34
C ILE A 504 -7.88 -22.93 37.66
N PHE A 505 -6.62 -22.97 37.20
CA PHE A 505 -5.78 -24.18 37.29
C PHE A 505 -4.78 -24.18 38.46
N PHE A 506 -4.39 -23.00 38.95
CA PHE A 506 -3.38 -22.81 39.99
C PHE A 506 -3.89 -22.13 41.26
N GLY A 507 -5.12 -21.62 41.27
CA GLY A 507 -5.76 -21.02 42.45
C GLY A 507 -5.84 -19.50 42.42
N ARG A 508 -6.64 -18.92 43.32
CA ARG A 508 -6.89 -17.46 43.37
C ARG A 508 -5.64 -16.64 43.66
N GLU A 509 -4.62 -17.31 44.20
CA GLU A 509 -3.26 -16.85 44.43
C GLU A 509 -2.63 -16.19 43.21
N ALA A 510 -3.06 -16.55 41.99
CA ALA A 510 -2.65 -15.90 40.75
C ALA A 510 -2.92 -14.37 40.70
N PHE A 511 -3.81 -13.85 41.56
CA PHE A 511 -4.11 -12.42 41.69
C PHE A 511 -3.58 -11.77 42.97
N SER A 512 -3.13 -12.56 43.96
CA SER A 512 -2.89 -12.07 45.32
C SER A 512 -1.48 -12.29 45.86
N VAL A 513 -0.71 -13.23 45.28
CA VAL A 513 0.62 -13.60 45.81
C VAL A 513 1.69 -12.54 45.58
N ASP A 514 1.47 -11.62 44.65
CA ASP A 514 2.47 -10.66 44.19
C ASP A 514 2.37 -9.26 44.84
N HIS A 515 1.80 -9.19 46.05
CA HIS A 515 1.65 -7.96 46.83
C HIS A 515 0.95 -6.80 46.07
N GLY A 516 0.10 -7.12 45.10
CA GLY A 516 -0.66 -6.15 44.31
C GLY A 516 -0.07 -5.84 42.93
N TYR A 517 1.04 -6.46 42.54
CA TYR A 517 1.60 -6.31 41.18
C TYR A 517 0.61 -6.74 40.09
N SER A 518 -0.24 -7.74 40.32
CA SER A 518 -1.24 -8.20 39.33
C SER A 518 -2.12 -7.04 38.82
N TRP A 519 -2.47 -6.11 39.70
CA TRP A 519 -3.27 -4.94 39.30
C TRP A 519 -2.44 -3.89 38.56
N ILE A 520 -1.16 -3.77 38.89
CA ILE A 520 -0.21 -2.91 38.18
C ILE A 520 -0.05 -3.45 36.75
N SER A 521 0.29 -4.72 36.60
CA SER A 521 0.54 -5.37 35.31
C SER A 521 -0.68 -5.37 34.39
N ILE A 522 -1.89 -5.40 34.96
CA ILE A 522 -3.15 -5.29 34.19
C ILE A 522 -3.43 -3.82 33.84
N LEU A 523 -3.53 -2.93 34.83
CA LEU A 523 -4.17 -1.62 34.66
C LEU A 523 -3.21 -0.53 34.18
N VAL A 524 -1.90 -0.61 34.46
CA VAL A 524 -0.92 0.42 34.07
C VAL A 524 -0.83 0.62 32.56
N ASN A 525 -1.19 -0.40 31.79
CA ASN A 525 -1.25 -0.32 30.34
C ASN A 525 -2.08 0.89 29.86
N VAL A 526 -3.20 1.19 30.52
CA VAL A 526 -4.11 2.27 30.12
C VAL A 526 -3.46 3.66 30.25
N PRO A 527 -3.02 4.11 31.44
CA PRO A 527 -2.37 5.42 31.57
C PRO A 527 -1.06 5.52 30.78
N ALA A 528 -0.31 4.43 30.63
CA ALA A 528 0.93 4.43 29.84
C ALA A 528 0.68 4.64 28.34
N THR A 529 -0.29 3.93 27.75
CA THR A 529 -0.67 4.13 26.34
C THR A 529 -1.28 5.50 26.11
N ILE A 530 -2.08 6.02 27.04
CA ILE A 530 -2.61 7.40 26.99
C ILE A 530 -1.46 8.41 27.00
N PHE A 531 -0.50 8.26 27.92
CA PHE A 531 0.67 9.13 28.00
C PHE A 531 1.47 9.12 26.69
N ALA A 532 1.73 7.93 26.13
CA ALA A 532 2.43 7.80 24.86
C ALA A 532 1.68 8.45 23.69
N ALA A 533 0.35 8.31 23.64
CA ALA A 533 -0.49 8.95 22.65
C ALA A 533 -0.39 10.49 22.74
N VAL A 534 -0.50 11.04 23.95
CA VAL A 534 -0.33 12.47 24.22
C VAL A 534 1.07 12.94 23.84
N PHE A 535 2.10 12.21 24.25
CA PHE A 535 3.48 12.54 23.94
C PHE A 535 3.70 12.58 22.42
N TYR A 536 3.23 11.58 21.69
CA TYR A 536 3.39 11.55 20.24
C TYR A 536 2.62 12.69 19.56
N GLU A 537 1.34 12.89 19.89
CA GLU A 537 0.49 13.91 19.28
C GLU A 537 0.94 15.35 19.58
N VAL A 538 1.46 15.61 20.79
CA VAL A 538 1.83 16.96 21.23
C VAL A 538 3.29 17.30 20.95
N VAL A 539 4.20 16.32 21.10
CA VAL A 539 5.65 16.58 21.07
C VAL A 539 6.28 16.17 19.74
N ILE A 540 5.84 15.04 19.16
CA ILE A 540 6.52 14.44 17.99
C ILE A 540 5.81 14.81 16.69
N ARG A 541 4.49 14.79 16.68
CA ARG A 541 3.69 14.97 15.46
C ARG A 541 3.77 16.42 15.00
N ASP A 542 4.41 16.63 13.86
CA ASP A 542 4.42 17.93 13.19
C ASP A 542 3.11 18.12 12.41
N SER A 543 2.13 18.72 13.07
CA SER A 543 0.85 19.08 12.45
C SER A 543 0.97 20.28 11.49
N LEU A 544 2.04 21.08 11.56
CA LEU A 544 2.27 22.21 10.65
C LEU A 544 2.70 21.71 9.27
N ALA A 545 3.45 20.61 9.19
CA ALA A 545 3.72 19.92 7.91
C ALA A 545 2.45 19.39 7.25
N LYS A 546 1.41 19.03 8.03
CA LYS A 546 0.07 18.69 7.51
C LYS A 546 -0.70 19.94 7.07
N MET A 547 -0.60 21.04 7.80
CA MET A 547 -1.25 22.31 7.44
C MET A 547 -0.60 22.97 6.23
N GLN A 548 0.71 22.91 6.00
CA GLN A 548 1.29 23.42 4.74
C GLN A 548 0.78 22.65 3.52
N LYS A 549 0.46 21.35 3.69
CA LYS A 549 -0.23 20.56 2.68
C LYS A 549 -1.69 21.03 2.52
N SER A 550 -2.40 21.19 3.63
CA SER A 550 -3.82 21.62 3.65
C SER A 550 -4.07 23.09 3.31
N GLU A 551 -3.15 24.01 3.58
CA GLU A 551 -3.20 25.43 3.23
C GLU A 551 -2.82 25.60 1.76
N ALA A 552 -1.87 24.82 1.24
CA ALA A 552 -1.71 24.69 -0.21
C ALA A 552 -3.01 24.19 -0.86
N ASP A 553 -3.74 23.27 -0.20
CA ASP A 553 -5.03 22.77 -0.69
C ASP A 553 -6.20 23.78 -0.48
N LEU A 554 -6.10 24.72 0.47
CA LEU A 554 -7.13 25.72 0.80
C LEU A 554 -6.93 27.07 0.09
N GLU A 555 -5.70 27.46 -0.23
CA GLU A 555 -5.42 28.61 -1.11
C GLU A 555 -5.73 28.30 -2.59
N GLU A 556 -5.93 27.02 -2.93
CA GLU A 556 -6.40 26.55 -4.25
C GLU A 556 -7.94 26.37 -4.34
N CYS A 557 -8.72 26.66 -3.29
CA CYS A 557 -10.19 26.76 -3.33
C CYS A 557 -10.67 28.21 -3.39
#